data_AF-A0A847ZWZ5-F1
#
_entry.id   AF-A0A847ZWZ5-F1
#
_cell.length_a   1.000
_cell.length_b   1.000
_cell.length_c   1.000
_cell.angle_alpha   90.00
_cell.angle_beta   90.00
_cell.angle_gamma   90.00
#
_symmetry.space_group_name_H-M   'P 1'
#
loop_
_entity.id
_entity.type
_entity.pdbx_description
1 polymer ?
#
loop_
_entity_poly.entity_id
_entity_poly.type
_entity_poly.pdbx_seq_one_letter_code
_entity_poly.pdbx_strand_id
1 'polypeptide(L)' 'MSAGRTFGFGILGFVIGGATGAGLGLLGGLAYTSLALVSGFEGHSGYVVAFWMLAGLLLGGVVGPFVGVSLSRKFKPRV' A
#
# COMPACT_ATOMS: atom_id res chain seq x y z
N MET A 1 19.76 -16.72 -8.82
CA MET A 1 19.24 -15.34 -8.94
C MET A 1 20.21 -14.46 -8.20
N SER A 2 20.66 -13.36 -8.80
CA SER A 2 21.47 -12.38 -8.06
C SER A 2 20.65 -11.83 -6.89
N ALA A 3 21.24 -11.81 -5.69
CA ALA A 3 20.61 -11.26 -4.50
C ALA A 3 20.14 -9.80 -4.72
N GLY A 4 20.88 -9.03 -5.52
CA GLY A 4 20.53 -7.66 -5.87
C GLY A 4 19.22 -7.53 -6.66
N ARG A 5 18.90 -8.50 -7.53
CA ARG A 5 17.64 -8.47 -8.29
C ARG A 5 16.45 -8.75 -7.36
N THR A 6 16.55 -9.73 -6.47
CA THR A 6 15.50 -10.02 -5.49
C THR A 6 15.26 -8.84 -4.55
N PHE A 7 16.33 -8.19 -4.11
CA PHE A 7 16.25 -6.97 -3.30
C PHE A 7 15.58 -5.82 -4.04
N GLY A 8 15.94 -5.58 -5.31
CA GLY A 8 15.31 -4.55 -6.14
C GLY A 8 13.81 -4.75 -6.32
N PHE A 9 13.36 -5.99 -6.58
CA PHE A 9 11.93 -6.30 -6.64
C PHE A 9 11.23 -6.16 -5.28
N GLY A 10 11.92 -6.40 -4.17
CA GLY A 10 11.42 -6.16 -2.83
C GLY A 10 11.14 -4.68 -2.57
N ILE A 11 12.09 -3.78 -2.91
CA ILE A 11 11.91 -2.32 -2.78
C ILE A 11 10.81 -1.83 -3.72
N LEU A 12 10.80 -2.29 -4.97
CA LEU A 12 9.75 -1.90 -5.92
C LEU A 12 8.37 -2.33 -5.40
N GLY A 13 8.28 -3.55 -4.85
CA GLY A 13 7.10 -4.04 -4.16
C GLY A 13 6.70 -3.16 -2.98
N PHE A 14 7.65 -2.73 -2.14
CA PHE A 14 7.41 -1.82 -1.02
C PHE A 14 6.78 -0.50 -1.47
N VAL A 15 7.38 0.15 -2.47
CA VAL A 15 6.94 1.47 -2.96
C VAL A 15 5.56 1.37 -3.59
N ILE A 16 5.37 0.42 -4.51
CA ILE A 16 4.09 0.24 -5.20
C ILE A 16 3.01 -0.20 -4.21
N GLY A 17 3.29 -1.21 -3.39
CA GLY A 17 2.37 -1.71 -2.39
C GLY A 17 1.97 -0.63 -1.39
N GLY A 18 2.94 0.12 -0.86
CA GLY A 18 2.71 1.23 0.05
C GLY A 18 1.88 2.35 -0.59
N ALA A 19 2.18 2.76 -1.82
CA ALA A 19 1.41 3.79 -2.53
C ALA A 19 -0.03 3.34 -2.83
N THR A 20 -0.22 2.10 -3.32
CA THR A 20 -1.54 1.53 -3.56
C THR A 20 -2.33 1.39 -2.27
N GLY A 21 -1.69 0.87 -1.21
CA GLY A 21 -2.31 0.74 0.11
C GLY A 21 -2.72 2.08 0.70
N ALA A 22 -1.84 3.10 0.63
CA ALA A 22 -2.15 4.45 1.06
C ALA A 22 -3.34 5.05 0.28
N GLY A 23 -3.35 4.89 -1.04
CA GLY A 23 -4.46 5.35 -1.89
C GLY A 23 -5.79 4.68 -1.53
N LEU A 24 -5.81 3.36 -1.37
CA LEU A 24 -7.00 2.61 -0.94
C LEU A 24 -7.44 3.01 0.48
N GLY A 25 -6.50 3.21 1.39
CA GLY A 25 -6.76 3.70 2.73
C GLY A 25 -7.39 5.10 2.73
N LEU A 26 -6.87 6.01 1.92
CA LEU A 26 -7.44 7.36 1.74
C LEU A 26 -8.87 7.28 1.19
N LEU A 27 -9.09 6.51 0.12
CA LEU A 27 -10.43 6.32 -0.46
C LEU A 27 -11.40 5.69 0.54
N GLY A 28 -10.95 4.68 1.29
CA GLY A 28 -11.74 4.03 2.34
C GLY A 28 -12.09 5.00 3.48
N GLY A 29 -11.14 5.83 3.90
CA GLY A 29 -11.37 6.88 4.90
C GLY A 29 -12.39 7.92 4.43
N LEU A 30 -12.27 8.39 3.18
CA LEU A 30 -13.22 9.34 2.58
C LEU A 30 -14.61 8.73 2.38
N ALA A 31 -14.68 7.45 1.99
CA ALA A 31 -15.95 6.72 1.90
C ALA A 31 -16.61 6.59 3.27
N TYR A 32 -15.82 6.26 4.30
CA TYR A 32 -16.31 6.20 5.68
C TYR A 32 -16.87 7.54 6.16
N THR A 33 -16.14 8.65 5.97
CA THR A 33 -16.64 9.98 6.39
C THR A 33 -17.87 10.40 5.60
N SER A 34 -17.94 10.05 4.31
CA SER A 34 -19.12 10.30 3.47
C SER A 34 -20.36 9.53 3.96
N LEU A 35 -20.19 8.26 4.35
CA LEU A 35 -21.26 7.45 4.93
C LEU A 35 -21.68 7.93 6.33
N ALA A 36 -20.73 8.48 7.09
CA ALA A 36 -21.00 9.05 8.41
C ALA A 36 -21.67 10.44 8.34
N LEU A 37 -21.91 11.00 7.14
CA LEU A 37 -22.45 12.34 6.92
C LEU A 37 -21.61 13.45 7.59
N VAL A 38 -20.29 13.22 7.70
CA VAL A 38 -19.34 14.19 8.25
C VAL A 38 -18.38 14.63 7.14
N SER A 39 -18.04 15.92 7.10
CA SER A 39 -17.05 16.43 6.15
C SER A 39 -15.73 15.67 6.28
N GLY A 40 -15.16 15.16 5.18
CA GLY A 40 -13.95 14.33 5.22
C GLY A 40 -12.64 15.07 5.56
N PHE A 41 -12.67 16.40 5.59
CA PHE A 41 -11.47 17.25 5.78
C PHE A 41 -11.62 18.31 6.88
N GLU A 42 -12.69 18.27 7.68
CA GLU A 42 -12.90 19.23 8.76
C GLU A 42 -12.68 18.60 10.15
N GLY A 43 -11.66 19.07 10.87
CA GLY A 43 -11.46 18.72 12.28
C GLY A 43 -11.24 17.22 12.51
N HIS A 44 -12.03 16.61 13.41
CA HIS A 44 -11.83 15.23 13.88
C HIS A 44 -11.92 14.14 12.79
N SER A 45 -12.69 14.38 11.72
CA SER A 45 -12.85 13.43 10.62
C SER A 45 -11.62 13.32 9.72
N GLY A 46 -10.83 14.39 9.59
CA GLY A 46 -9.57 14.38 8.84
C GLY A 46 -8.56 13.40 9.44
N TYR A 47 -8.55 13.25 10.77
CA TYR A 47 -7.72 12.24 11.45
C TYR A 47 -8.14 10.82 11.10
N VAL A 48 -9.44 10.58 10.90
CA VAL A 48 -9.94 9.25 10.50
C VAL A 48 -9.46 8.93 9.09
N VAL A 49 -9.57 9.86 8.15
CA VAL A 49 -9.06 9.68 6.78
C VAL A 49 -7.55 9.43 6.77
N ALA A 50 -6.79 10.22 7.53
CA ALA A 50 -5.35 10.05 7.66
C ALA A 50 -4.97 8.71 8.30
N PHE A 51 -5.71 8.27 9.32
CA PHE A 51 -5.53 6.96 9.96
C PHE A 51 -5.73 5.82 8.96
N TRP A 52 -6.81 5.85 8.18
CA TRP A 52 -7.07 4.82 7.17
C TRP A 52 -5.99 4.82 6.07
N MET A 53 -5.54 6.00 5.62
CA MET A 53 -4.44 6.13 4.68
C MET A 53 -3.14 5.51 5.23
N LEU A 54 -2.77 5.82 6.47
CA LEU A 54 -1.57 5.29 7.13
C LEU A 54 -1.67 3.77 7.34
N ALA A 55 -2.82 3.28 7.79
CA ALA A 55 -3.06 1.84 7.94
C ALA A 55 -2.91 1.12 6.59
N GLY A 56 -3.50 1.68 5.53
CA GLY A 56 -3.35 1.18 4.18
C GLY A 56 -1.90 1.20 3.69
N LEU A 57 -1.16 2.28 3.95
CA LEU A 57 0.26 2.41 3.61
C LEU A 57 1.09 1.32 4.29
N LEU A 58 0.87 1.09 5.59
CA LEU A 58 1.60 0.07 6.35
C LEU A 58 1.29 -1.33 5.85
N LEU A 59 0.01 -1.66 5.63
CA LEU A 59 -0.39 -2.97 5.11
C LEU A 59 0.15 -3.19 3.70
N GLY A 60 0.00 -2.21 2.82
CA GLY A 60 0.50 -2.26 1.45
C GLY A 60 2.02 -2.31 1.38
N GLY A 61 2.70 -1.53 2.21
CA GLY A 61 4.17 -1.51 2.31
C GLY A 61 4.74 -2.81 2.89
N VAL A 62 4.03 -3.49 3.79
CA VAL A 62 4.44 -4.80 4.30
C VAL A 62 4.18 -5.90 3.28
N VAL A 63 3.00 -5.93 2.63
CA VAL A 63 2.62 -6.99 1.68
C VAL A 63 3.34 -6.87 0.34
N GLY A 64 3.56 -5.63 -0.12
CA GLY A 64 4.18 -5.32 -1.41
C GLY A 64 5.53 -6.00 -1.68
N PRO A 65 6.50 -5.98 -0.76
CA PRO A 65 7.77 -6.69 -0.87
C PRO A 65 7.61 -8.20 -1.03
N PHE A 66 6.68 -8.82 -0.28
CA PHE A 66 6.42 -10.26 -0.42
C PHE A 66 5.90 -10.60 -1.81
N VAL A 67 5.00 -9.78 -2.35
CA VAL A 67 4.48 -9.95 -3.72
C VAL A 67 5.59 -9.71 -4.75
N GLY A 68 6.36 -8.64 -4.61
CA GLY A 68 7.48 -8.31 -5.51
C GLY A 68 8.54 -9.42 -5.57
N VAL A 69 8.94 -9.94 -4.40
CA VAL A 69 9.86 -11.09 -4.30
C VAL A 69 9.23 -12.35 -4.90
N SER A 70 7.94 -12.62 -4.65
CA SER A 70 7.25 -13.79 -5.20
C SER A 70 7.15 -13.75 -6.73
N LEU A 71 6.85 -12.59 -7.30
CA LEU A 71 6.84 -12.36 -8.75
C LEU A 71 8.24 -12.55 -9.34
N SER A 72 9.26 -12.02 -8.67
CA SER A 72 10.65 -12.19 -9.12
C SER A 72 11.04 -13.67 -9.26
N ARG A 73 10.56 -14.54 -8.34
CA ARG A 73 10.79 -15.99 -8.38
C ARG A 73 10.03 -16.69 -9.50
N LYS A 74 8.80 -16.27 -9.80
CA LYS A 74 7.97 -16.85 -10.87
C LYS A 74 8.54 -16.58 -12.27
N PHE A 75 9.08 -15.39 -12.51
CA PHE A 75 9.62 -14.99 -13.81
C PHE A 75 11.10 -15.37 -14.00
N LYS A 76 11.57 -16.48 -13.41
CA LYS A 76 12.92 -17.00 -13.71
C LYS A 76 12.91 -17.59 -15.12
N PRO A 77 13.61 -17.00 -16.11
CA PRO A 77 13.69 -17.61 -17.43
C PRO A 77 14.39 -18.96 -17.30
N ARG A 78 13.75 -20.01 -17.82
CA ARG A 78 14.35 -21.34 -17.97
C ARG A 78 15.27 -21.26 -19.18
N VAL A 79 16.52 -20.91 -18.94
CA VAL A 79 17.61 -21.05 -19.90
C VAL A 79 18.71 -21.84 -19.22
#